data_AF-A0A927TKV0-F1
#
_entry.id   AF-A0A927TKV0-F1
#
_cell.length_a   1.000
_cell.length_b   1.000
_cell.length_c   1.000
_cell.angle_alpha   90.00
_cell.angle_beta   90.00
_cell.angle_gamma   90.00
#
_symmetry.space_group_name_H-M   'P 1'
#
loop_
_entity.id
_entity.type
_entity.pdbx_description
1 polymer ?
#
loop_
_entity_poly.entity_id
_entity_poly.type
_entity_poly.pdbx_seq_one_letter_code
_entity_poly.pdbx_strand_id
1 'polypeptide(L)'
;MKQKMDCKEFEKLIPAFIKRKLGYRQLRRFMEHALSCGECKEELTIQFLVSEGMARLEEGGAFDLQKEMALRMQEAGNKIRVHNAVRYVGIMSLILVVLALAVILFVLSL
;
A
#
# COMPACT_ATOMS: atom_id res chain seq x y z
N MET A 1 -6.02 16.79 -46.67
CA MET A 1 -5.96 17.91 -45.70
C MET A 1 -5.98 17.32 -44.30
N LYS A 2 -4.92 17.49 -43.50
CA LYS A 2 -4.93 17.03 -42.10
C LYS A 2 -5.91 17.90 -41.34
N GLN A 3 -7.06 17.36 -40.92
CA GLN A 3 -7.94 18.03 -39.98
C GLN A 3 -7.18 18.17 -38.65
N LYS A 4 -6.76 19.41 -38.36
CA LYS A 4 -6.25 19.81 -37.05
C LYS A 4 -7.43 19.76 -36.09
N MET A 5 -7.26 19.00 -35.01
CA MET A 5 -8.25 18.86 -33.94
C MET A 5 -8.56 20.22 -33.32
N ASP A 6 -9.83 20.52 -33.05
CA ASP A 6 -10.25 21.72 -32.32
C ASP A 6 -10.37 21.46 -30.80
N CYS A 7 -10.47 22.54 -30.01
CA CYS A 7 -10.53 22.45 -28.55
C CYS A 7 -11.74 21.63 -28.06
N LYS A 8 -12.87 21.73 -28.75
CA LYS A 8 -14.12 21.05 -28.38
C LYS A 8 -14.04 19.54 -28.63
N GLU A 9 -13.42 19.14 -29.73
CA GLU A 9 -13.08 17.74 -29.99
C GLU A 9 -12.05 17.24 -28.96
N PHE A 10 -11.07 18.06 -28.59
CA PHE A 10 -10.06 17.71 -27.60
C PHE A 10 -10.68 17.39 -26.25
N GLU A 11 -11.49 18.30 -25.72
CA GLU A 11 -12.17 18.15 -24.42
C GLU A 11 -12.99 16.86 -24.34
N LYS A 12 -13.71 16.53 -25.41
CA LYS A 12 -14.50 15.28 -25.49
C LYS A 12 -13.66 14.01 -25.43
N LEU A 13 -12.39 14.08 -25.86
CA LEU A 13 -11.49 12.93 -25.84
C LEU A 13 -10.70 12.80 -24.54
N ILE A 14 -10.70 13.80 -23.64
CA ILE A 14 -9.96 13.75 -22.37
C ILE A 14 -10.32 12.49 -21.55
N PRO A 15 -11.60 12.13 -21.31
CA PRO A 15 -11.92 10.94 -20.53
C PRO A 15 -11.43 9.64 -21.18
N ALA A 16 -11.46 9.57 -22.51
CA ALA A 16 -10.96 8.41 -23.26
C ALA A 16 -9.43 8.35 -23.25
N PHE A 17 -8.74 9.48 -23.24
CA PHE A 17 -7.29 9.57 -23.05
C PHE A 17 -6.88 9.07 -21.66
N ILE A 18 -7.52 9.57 -20.59
CA ILE A 18 -7.25 9.17 -19.20
C ILE A 18 -7.45 7.66 -19.04
N LYS A 19 -8.52 7.10 -19.61
CA LYS A 19 -8.81 5.66 -19.58
C LYS A 19 -7.97 4.83 -20.57
N ARG A 20 -7.05 5.45 -21.31
CA ARG A 20 -6.19 4.81 -22.33
C ARG A 20 -6.96 4.09 -23.44
N LYS A 21 -8.10 4.65 -23.85
CA LYS A 21 -9.02 4.09 -24.87
C LYS A 21 -8.93 4.78 -26.24
N LEU A 22 -7.99 5.71 -26.43
CA LEU A 22 -7.80 6.36 -27.73
C LEU A 22 -6.99 5.48 -28.68
N GLY A 23 -7.51 5.29 -29.90
CA GLY A 23 -6.75 4.67 -30.98
C GLY A 23 -5.60 5.56 -31.47
N TYR A 24 -4.57 4.96 -32.09
CA TYR A 24 -3.33 5.65 -32.48
C TYR A 24 -3.52 6.97 -33.23
N ARG A 25 -4.41 7.02 -34.23
CA ARG A 25 -4.67 8.25 -35.01
C ARG A 25 -5.28 9.36 -34.16
N GLN A 26 -6.17 9.01 -33.23
CA GLN A 26 -6.81 9.98 -32.34
C GLN A 26 -5.82 10.47 -31.28
N LEU A 27 -5.09 9.55 -30.66
CA LEU A 27 -4.05 9.87 -29.68
C LEU A 27 -3.00 10.81 -30.26
N ARG A 28 -2.53 10.55 -31.48
CA ARG A 28 -1.56 11.43 -32.14
C ARG A 28 -2.09 12.86 -32.30
N ARG A 29 -3.31 13.03 -32.80
CA ARG A 29 -3.91 14.37 -32.97
C ARG A 29 -4.18 15.05 -31.63
N PHE A 30 -4.59 14.27 -30.62
CA PHE A 30 -4.78 14.74 -29.26
C PHE A 30 -3.47 15.29 -28.67
N MET A 31 -2.36 14.55 -28.81
CA MET A 31 -1.04 14.99 -28.37
C MET A 31 -0.54 16.22 -29.13
N GLU A 32 -0.72 16.26 -30.46
CA GLU A 32 -0.38 17.43 -31.29
C GLU A 32 -1.15 18.68 -30.82
N HIS A 33 -2.43 18.55 -30.46
CA HIS A 33 -3.24 19.65 -29.94
C HIS A 33 -2.79 20.09 -28.53
N ALA A 34 -2.62 19.14 -27.59
CA ALA A 34 -2.18 19.42 -26.21
C ALA A 34 -0.84 20.15 -26.12
N LEU A 35 0.08 19.89 -27.06
CA LEU A 35 1.37 20.58 -27.13
C LEU A 35 1.25 22.00 -27.70
N SER A 36 0.21 22.28 -28.47
CA SER A 36 0.02 23.55 -29.17
C SER A 36 -0.98 24.52 -28.51
N CYS A 37 -1.80 24.03 -27.58
CA CYS A 37 -2.83 24.80 -26.88
C CYS A 37 -2.66 24.68 -25.36
N GLY A 38 -2.31 25.80 -24.70
CA GLY A 38 -2.11 25.85 -23.26
C GLY A 38 -3.38 25.61 -22.45
N GLU A 39 -4.50 26.21 -22.85
CA GLU A 39 -5.80 26.08 -22.18
C GLU A 39 -6.28 24.62 -22.17
N CYS A 40 -6.23 23.93 -23.31
CA CYS A 40 -6.62 22.52 -23.36
C CYS A 40 -5.67 21.61 -22.56
N LYS A 41 -4.38 21.96 -22.45
CA LYS A 41 -3.44 21.23 -21.60
C LYS A 41 -3.74 21.43 -20.12
N GLU A 42 -4.13 22.62 -19.71
CA GLU A 42 -4.57 22.93 -18.36
C GLU A 42 -5.84 22.14 -18.01
N GLU A 43 -6.84 22.15 -18.88
CA GLU A 43 -8.08 21.37 -18.73
C GLU A 43 -7.80 19.86 -18.60
N LEU A 44 -6.91 19.32 -19.46
CA LEU A 44 -6.45 17.93 -19.34
C LEU A 44 -5.82 17.64 -17.97
N THR A 45 -5.02 18.57 -17.45
CA THR A 45 -4.36 18.42 -16.14
C THR A 45 -5.38 18.40 -15.02
N ILE A 46 -6.36 19.31 -15.04
CA ILE A 46 -7.44 19.38 -14.05
C ILE A 46 -8.25 18.07 -14.05
N GLN A 47 -8.73 17.62 -15.21
CA GLN A 47 -9.52 16.41 -15.29
C GLN A 47 -8.73 15.15 -14.91
N PHE A 48 -7.44 15.09 -15.22
CA PHE A 48 -6.57 14.02 -14.76
C PHE A 48 -6.45 13.99 -13.23
N LEU A 49 -6.20 15.13 -12.60
CA LEU A 49 -6.12 15.24 -11.14
C LEU A 49 -7.43 14.87 -10.45
N VAL A 50 -8.58 15.31 -10.98
CA VAL A 50 -9.89 14.94 -10.44
C VAL A 50 -10.12 13.43 -10.58
N SER A 51 -9.81 12.84 -11.74
CA SER A 51 -9.97 11.40 -11.95
C SER A 51 -9.08 10.57 -11.01
N GLU A 52 -7.82 10.96 -10.86
CA GLU A 52 -6.87 10.29 -9.95
C GLU A 52 -7.26 10.49 -8.48
N GLY A 53 -7.74 11.68 -8.11
CA GLY A 53 -8.24 11.98 -6.77
C GLY A 53 -9.46 11.15 -6.42
N MET A 54 -10.42 11.00 -7.35
CA MET A 54 -11.60 10.16 -7.15
C MET A 54 -11.25 8.68 -7.10
N ALA A 55 -10.39 8.19 -8.01
CA ALA A 55 -9.91 6.82 -7.98
C ALA A 55 -9.25 6.48 -6.63
N ARG A 56 -8.45 7.40 -6.09
CA ARG A 56 -7.91 7.26 -4.74
C ARG A 56 -9.00 7.25 -3.68
N LEU A 57 -10.06 8.04 -3.76
CA LEU A 57 -11.13 7.96 -2.75
C LEU A 57 -11.92 6.65 -2.84
N GLU A 58 -12.18 6.15 -4.05
CA GLU A 58 -12.94 4.91 -4.29
C GLU A 58 -12.13 3.65 -3.97
N GLU A 59 -10.84 3.63 -4.26
CA GLU A 59 -9.94 2.50 -3.95
C GLU A 59 -9.51 2.46 -2.48
N GLY A 60 -9.94 3.41 -1.65
CA GLY A 60 -9.55 3.46 -0.23
C GLY A 60 -8.17 4.08 -0.01
N GLY A 61 -7.81 5.07 -0.82
CA GLY A 61 -6.64 5.94 -0.72
C GLY A 61 -6.65 6.92 0.45
N ALA A 62 -7.35 6.59 1.53
CA ALA A 62 -6.73 6.78 2.83
C ALA A 62 -5.84 5.55 3.00
N PHE A 63 -4.53 5.71 2.72
CA PHE A 63 -3.44 4.91 3.27
C PHE A 63 -3.98 3.97 4.35
N ASP A 64 -3.93 2.65 4.15
CA ASP A 64 -4.52 1.67 5.07
C ASP A 64 -3.69 1.60 6.37
N LEU A 65 -3.51 2.76 6.97
CA LEU A 65 -2.77 3.11 8.17
C LEU A 65 -3.44 2.41 9.33
N GLN A 66 -4.76 2.19 9.28
CA GLN A 66 -5.47 1.36 10.25
C GLN A 66 -5.06 -0.10 10.14
N LYS A 67 -5.01 -0.70 8.95
CA LYS A 67 -4.54 -2.08 8.80
C LYS A 67 -3.04 -2.21 9.06
N GLU A 68 -2.21 -1.28 8.62
CA GLU A 68 -0.78 -1.29 8.91
C GLU A 68 -0.51 -1.10 10.42
N MET A 69 -1.26 -0.21 11.08
CA MET A 69 -1.19 -0.02 12.53
C MET A 69 -1.70 -1.25 13.28
N ALA A 70 -2.79 -1.87 12.84
CA ALA A 70 -3.30 -3.12 13.41
C ALA A 70 -2.28 -4.26 13.25
N LEU A 71 -1.63 -4.37 12.08
CA LEU A 71 -0.59 -5.35 11.81
C LEU A 71 0.62 -5.13 12.74
N ARG A 72 1.10 -3.89 12.86
CA ARG A 72 2.22 -3.53 13.75
C ARG A 72 1.88 -3.76 15.23
N MET A 73 0.65 -3.47 15.65
CA MET A 73 0.21 -3.69 17.03
C MET A 73 0.09 -5.20 17.33
N GLN A 74 -0.35 -6.01 16.37
CA GLN A 74 -0.36 -7.47 16.46
C GLN A 74 1.06 -8.04 16.53
N GLU A 75 1.99 -7.57 15.68
CA GLU A 75 3.40 -7.97 15.70
C GLU A 75 4.08 -7.61 17.04
N ALA A 76 3.84 -6.41 17.56
CA ALA A 76 4.37 -5.97 18.84
C ALA A 76 3.82 -6.85 19.98
N GLY A 77 2.52 -7.13 20.00
CA GLY A 77 1.89 -8.02 20.97
C GLY A 77 2.42 -9.45 20.89
N ASN A 78 2.74 -9.94 19.70
CA ASN A 78 3.30 -11.29 19.52
C ASN A 78 4.75 -11.37 20.01
N LYS A 79 5.57 -10.35 19.75
CA LYS A 79 6.94 -10.25 20.29
C LYS A 79 6.96 -10.25 21.83
N ILE A 80 6.06 -9.50 22.46
CA ILE A 80 5.95 -9.46 23.94
C ILE A 80 5.55 -10.83 24.48
N ARG A 81 4.56 -11.49 23.87
CA ARG A 81 4.11 -12.83 24.29
C ARG A 81 5.22 -13.88 24.16
N VAL A 82 5.91 -13.92 23.03
CA VAL A 82 7.02 -14.85 22.79
C VAL A 82 8.15 -14.63 23.78
N HIS A 83 8.54 -13.36 24.00
CA HIS A 83 9.62 -13.02 24.93
C HIS A 83 9.30 -13.44 26.37
N ASN A 84 8.07 -13.19 26.83
CA ASN A 84 7.63 -13.60 28.16
C ASN A 84 7.53 -15.13 28.29
N ALA A 85 7.04 -15.82 27.26
CA ALA A 85 6.96 -17.28 27.24
C ALA A 85 8.35 -17.93 27.30
N VAL A 86 9.32 -17.44 26.52
CA VAL A 86 10.69 -17.95 26.52
C VAL A 86 11.35 -17.76 27.88
N ARG A 87 11.19 -16.59 28.51
CA ARG A 87 11.69 -16.35 29.87
C ARG A 87 11.07 -17.30 30.89
N TYR A 88 9.76 -17.46 30.85
CA TYR A 88 9.05 -18.32 31.79
C TYR A 88 9.48 -19.79 31.65
N VAL A 89 9.55 -20.30 30.42
CA VAL A 89 10.02 -21.67 30.15
C VAL A 89 11.46 -21.87 30.62
N GLY A 90 12.34 -20.89 30.40
CA GLY A 90 13.73 -20.94 30.86
C GLY A 90 13.87 -20.96 32.39
N ILE A 91 13.06 -20.19 33.12
CA ILE A 91 13.07 -20.20 34.59
C ILE A 91 12.56 -21.56 35.12
N MET A 92 11.46 -22.06 34.55
CA MET A 92 10.88 -23.35 34.96
C MET A 92 11.81 -24.52 34.71
N SER A 93 12.54 -24.53 33.58
CA SER A 93 13.50 -25.59 33.29
C SER A 93 14.69 -25.58 34.25
N LEU A 94 15.20 -24.40 34.63
CA LEU A 94 16.27 -24.28 35.63
C LEU A 94 15.84 -24.81 37.00
N ILE A 95 14.64 -24.45 37.47
CA ILE A 95 14.09 -24.95 38.74
C ILE A 95 14.00 -26.48 38.72
N LEU A 96 13.50 -27.06 37.62
CA LEU A 96 13.34 -28.51 37.48
C LEU A 96 14.70 -29.23 37.53
N VAL A 97 15.73 -28.69 36.88
CA VAL A 97 17.10 -29.25 36.93
C VAL A 97 17.67 -29.21 38.35
N VAL A 98 17.52 -28.08 39.06
CA VAL A 98 18.00 -27.95 40.44
C VAL A 98 17.31 -28.95 41.37
N LEU A 99 15.99 -29.12 41.24
CA LEU A 99 15.23 -30.10 42.02
C LEU A 99 15.68 -31.53 41.72
N ALA A 100 15.88 -31.87 40.44
CA ALA A 100 16.36 -33.20 40.05
C ALA A 100 17.75 -33.51 40.63
N LEU A 101 18.68 -32.54 40.58
CA LEU A 101 20.01 -32.69 41.18
C LEU A 101 19.94 -32.85 42.71
N ALA A 102 19.09 -32.07 43.38
CA ALA A 102 18.90 -32.20 44.82
C ALA A 102 18.38 -33.60 45.22
N VAL A 103 17.45 -34.16 44.46
CA VAL A 103 16.95 -35.53 44.68
C VAL A 103 18.05 -36.57 44.46
N ILE A 104 18.85 -36.43 43.39
CA ILE A 104 19.96 -37.34 43.11
C ILE A 104 20.98 -37.31 44.25
N LEU A 105 21.38 -36.12 44.71
CA LEU A 105 22.32 -35.97 45.83
C LEU A 105 21.75 -36.56 47.13
N PHE A 106 20.46 -36.34 47.40
CA PHE A 106 19.80 -36.91 48.58
C PHE A 106 19.80 -38.45 48.56
N VAL A 107 19.49 -39.05 47.41
CA VAL A 107 19.52 -40.52 47.24
C VAL A 107 20.94 -41.08 47.34
N LEU A 108 21.96 -40.38 46.84
CA LEU A 108 23.36 -40.79 46.98
C LEU A 108 23.90 -40.68 48.41
N SER A 109 23.29 -39.83 49.24
CA SER A 109 23.64 -39.65 50.66
C SER A 109 22.92 -40.59 51.62
N LEU A 110 21.92 -41.34 51.14
CA LEU A 110 21.13 -42.32 51.89
C LEU A 110 21.75 -43.71 51.79
#